data_AF-A0A9D2K0Y9-F1
#
_entry.id   AF-A0A9D2K0Y9-F1
#
_cell.length_a   1.000
_cell.length_b   1.000
_cell.length_c   1.000
_cell.angle_alpha   90.00
_cell.angle_beta   90.00
_cell.angle_gamma   90.00
#
_symmetry.space_group_name_H-M   'P 1'
#
loop_
_entity.id
_entity.type
_entity.pdbx_description
1 polymer ?
#
loop_
_entity_poly.entity_id
_entity_poly.type
_entity_poly.pdbx_seq_one_letter_code
_entity_poly.pdbx_strand_id
1 'polypeptide(L)'
;MKLSKRESMLSGRDTLRAMLQAEEEVLRRCLSALLAADSRSLRAELLPLFSSALEDRAALQELLHRSSPEDAGGPKEALSLAKKAQKELCALSEETGADL
;
A
#
# COMPACT_ATOMS: atom_id res chain seq x y z
N MET A 1 14.12 -20.60 -28.17
CA MET A 1 14.74 -19.92 -27.01
C MET A 1 13.85 -20.13 -25.80
N LYS A 2 14.33 -20.79 -24.74
CA LYS A 2 13.57 -20.95 -23.49
C LYS A 2 14.10 -19.89 -22.52
N LEU A 3 13.29 -18.87 -22.22
CA LEU A 3 13.59 -17.90 -21.18
C LEU A 3 13.78 -18.66 -19.86
N SER A 4 14.86 -18.36 -19.16
CA SER A 4 15.12 -19.00 -17.88
C SER A 4 14.07 -18.50 -16.87
N LYS A 5 13.66 -19.38 -15.94
CA LYS A 5 12.58 -19.09 -14.97
C LYS A 5 12.79 -17.78 -14.19
N ARG A 6 14.06 -17.38 -13.99
CA ARG A 6 14.47 -16.11 -13.37
C ARG A 6 14.18 -14.87 -14.24
N GLU A 7 14.46 -14.94 -15.55
CA GLU A 7 14.17 -13.83 -16.48
C GLU A 7 12.65 -13.59 -16.62
N SER A 8 11.88 -14.68 -16.63
CA SER A 8 10.41 -14.63 -16.64
C SER A 8 9.82 -14.02 -15.35
N MET A 9 10.41 -14.34 -14.19
CA MET A 9 10.00 -13.77 -12.90
C MET A 9 10.35 -12.28 -12.76
N LEU A 10 11.52 -11.85 -13.26
CA LEU A 10 11.91 -10.44 -13.30
C LEU A 10 10.95 -9.63 -14.17
N SER A 11 10.60 -10.14 -15.36
CA SER A 11 9.62 -9.53 -16.27
C SER A 11 8.21 -9.46 -15.67
N GLY A 12 7.78 -10.48 -14.92
CA GLY A 12 6.51 -10.46 -14.19
C GLY A 12 6.49 -9.42 -13.07
N ARG A 13 7.58 -9.29 -12.31
CA ARG A 13 7.72 -8.29 -11.23
C ARG A 13 7.72 -6.85 -11.75
N ASP A 14 8.39 -6.61 -12.88
CA ASP A 14 8.43 -5.29 -13.50
C ASP A 14 7.06 -4.90 -14.04
N THR A 15 6.32 -5.87 -14.60
CA THR A 15 4.92 -5.68 -15.01
C THR A 15 4.04 -5.32 -13.81
N LEU A 16 4.13 -6.06 -12.70
CA LEU A 16 3.34 -5.77 -11.49
C LEU A 16 3.67 -4.39 -10.90
N ARG A 17 4.94 -3.96 -10.91
CA ARG A 17 5.32 -2.60 -10.50
C ARG A 17 4.73 -1.53 -11.42
N ALA A 18 4.77 -1.74 -12.73
CA ALA A 18 4.18 -0.80 -13.69
C ALA A 18 2.65 -0.69 -13.51
N MET A 19 1.97 -1.81 -13.28
CA MET A 19 0.53 -1.83 -12.98
C MET A 19 0.21 -1.11 -11.67
N LEU A 20 0.99 -1.35 -10.60
CA LEU A 20 0.82 -0.67 -9.32
C LEU A 20 0.97 0.86 -9.46
N GLN A 21 1.97 1.31 -10.22
CA GLN A 21 2.18 2.72 -10.48
C GLN A 21 1.04 3.36 -11.30
N ALA A 22 0.50 2.62 -12.27
CA ALA A 22 -0.68 3.05 -13.03
C ALA A 22 -1.92 3.19 -12.12
N GLU A 23 -2.13 2.24 -11.22
CA GLU A 23 -3.25 2.28 -10.27
C GLU A 23 -3.12 3.46 -9.29
N GLU A 24 -1.90 3.79 -8.85
CA GLU A 24 -1.63 4.97 -8.03
C GLU A 24 -1.89 6.30 -8.78
N GLU A 25 -1.74 6.34 -10.11
CA GLU A 25 -2.20 7.48 -10.91
C GLU A 25 -3.73 7.56 -10.98
N VAL A 26 -4.41 6.43 -11.16
CA VAL A 26 -5.88 6.37 -11.17
C VAL A 26 -6.43 6.87 -9.84
N LEU A 27 -5.91 6.37 -8.71
CA LEU A 27 -6.30 6.80 -7.37
C LEU A 27 -6.11 8.31 -7.16
N ARG A 28 -4.99 8.88 -7.62
CA ARG A 28 -4.75 10.34 -7.53
C ARG A 28 -5.77 11.13 -8.34
N ARG A 29 -6.12 10.67 -9.54
CA ARG A 29 -7.13 11.33 -10.40
C ARG A 29 -8.53 11.22 -9.79
N CYS A 30 -8.91 10.04 -9.29
CA CYS A 30 -10.19 9.82 -8.61
C CYS A 30 -10.32 10.65 -7.34
N LEU A 31 -9.27 10.73 -6.52
CA LEU A 31 -9.25 11.59 -5.33
C LEU A 31 -9.39 13.07 -5.71
N SER A 32 -8.66 13.52 -6.73
CA SER A 32 -8.76 14.90 -7.22
C SER A 32 -10.17 15.22 -7.71
N ALA A 33 -10.80 14.29 -8.46
CA ALA A 33 -12.18 14.44 -8.92
C ALA A 33 -13.19 14.45 -7.76
N LEU A 34 -12.99 13.62 -6.73
CA LEU A 34 -13.82 13.61 -5.52
C LEU A 34 -13.74 14.94 -4.75
N LEU A 35 -12.54 15.49 -4.62
CA LEU A 35 -12.31 16.78 -3.96
C LEU A 35 -12.89 17.96 -4.76
N ALA A 36 -12.81 17.89 -6.09
CA ALA A 36 -13.37 18.90 -7.00
C ALA A 36 -14.88 18.75 -7.24
N ALA A 37 -15.49 17.64 -6.83
CA ALA A 37 -16.92 17.42 -7.01
C ALA A 37 -17.72 18.33 -6.06
N ASP A 38 -18.47 19.27 -6.63
CA ASP A 38 -19.30 20.23 -5.90
C ASP A 38 -20.67 19.67 -5.47
N SER A 39 -21.07 18.53 -6.03
CA SER A 39 -22.35 17.90 -5.72
C SER A 39 -22.19 16.59 -4.94
N ARG A 40 -23.11 16.36 -3.99
CA ARG A 40 -23.16 15.12 -3.21
C ARG A 40 -23.44 13.90 -4.09
N SER A 41 -24.25 14.05 -5.12
CA SER A 41 -24.59 13.00 -6.08
C SER A 41 -23.35 12.54 -6.85
N LEU A 42 -22.56 13.49 -7.37
CA LEU A 42 -21.33 13.19 -8.09
C LEU A 42 -20.29 12.53 -7.19
N ARG A 43 -20.16 12.97 -5.93
CA ARG A 43 -19.30 12.29 -4.94
C ARG A 43 -19.77 10.86 -4.68
N ALA A 44 -21.07 10.62 -4.59
CA ALA A 44 -21.62 9.27 -4.39
C ALA A 44 -21.36 8.34 -5.58
N GLU A 45 -21.30 8.86 -6.80
CA GLU A 45 -20.94 8.10 -8.00
C GLU A 45 -19.43 7.82 -8.10
N LEU A 46 -18.59 8.78 -7.67
CA LEU A 46 -17.12 8.64 -7.73
C LEU A 46 -16.54 7.80 -6.59
N LEU A 47 -17.20 7.74 -5.43
CA LEU A 47 -16.75 6.98 -4.25
C LEU A 47 -16.54 5.48 -4.56
N PRO A 48 -17.49 4.77 -5.19
CA PRO A 48 -17.30 3.36 -5.56
C PRO A 48 -16.10 3.13 -6.48
N LEU A 49 -15.85 4.04 -7.43
CA LEU A 49 -14.70 3.94 -8.34
C LEU A 49 -13.39 4.08 -7.56
N PHE A 50 -13.32 5.02 -6.62
CA PHE A 50 -12.16 5.18 -5.75
C PHE A 50 -11.94 3.96 -4.84
N SER A 51 -13.01 3.39 -4.28
CA SER A 51 -12.92 2.17 -3.47
C SER A 51 -12.42 0.97 -4.28
N SER A 52 -12.93 0.76 -5.49
CA SER A 52 -12.47 -0.32 -6.39
C SER A 52 -10.98 -0.18 -6.69
N ALA A 53 -10.52 1.03 -7.02
CA ALA A 53 -9.11 1.30 -7.29
C ALA A 53 -8.20 1.02 -6.06
N LEU A 54 -8.71 1.23 -4.84
CA LEU A 54 -7.98 0.89 -3.60
C LEU A 54 -7.86 -0.63 -3.43
N GLU A 55 -8.91 -1.39 -3.75
CA GLU A 55 -8.90 -2.85 -3.71
C GLU A 55 -7.94 -3.43 -4.75
N ASP A 56 -7.98 -2.90 -5.98
CA ASP A 56 -7.07 -3.30 -7.06
C ASP A 56 -5.61 -3.03 -6.71
N ARG A 57 -5.31 -1.86 -6.13
CA ARG A 57 -3.97 -1.54 -5.61
C ARG A 57 -3.52 -2.52 -4.53
N ALA A 58 -4.41 -2.86 -3.58
CA ALA A 58 -4.09 -3.81 -2.52
C ALA A 58 -3.81 -5.21 -3.08
N ALA A 59 -4.59 -5.66 -4.05
CA ALA A 59 -4.39 -6.95 -4.73
C ALA A 59 -3.07 -6.98 -5.51
N LEU A 60 -2.74 -5.92 -6.26
CA LEU A 60 -1.46 -5.81 -6.97
C LEU A 60 -0.27 -5.78 -6.02
N GLN A 61 -0.39 -5.07 -4.90
CA GLN A 61 0.63 -5.04 -3.86
C GLN A 61 0.81 -6.44 -3.24
N GLU A 62 -0.27 -7.16 -2.94
CA GLU A 62 -0.20 -8.53 -2.43
C GLU A 62 0.46 -9.49 -3.45
N LEU A 63 0.09 -9.40 -4.73
CA LEU A 63 0.71 -10.20 -5.80
C LEU A 63 2.21 -9.91 -5.93
N LEU A 64 2.62 -8.65 -5.80
CA LEU A 64 4.02 -8.25 -5.82
C LEU A 64 4.79 -8.85 -4.62
N HIS A 65 4.22 -8.81 -3.42
CA HIS A 65 4.81 -9.42 -2.22
C HIS A 65 4.94 -10.94 -2.35
N ARG A 66 3.90 -11.62 -2.85
CA ARG A 66 3.92 -13.08 -3.07
C ARG A 66 4.93 -13.48 -4.15
N SER A 67 5.17 -12.61 -5.13
CA SER A 67 6.15 -12.81 -6.20
C SER A 67 7.61 -12.58 -5.76
N SER A 68 7.83 -11.99 -4.58
CA SER A 68 9.16 -11.69 -4.04
C SER A 68 9.16 -11.69 -2.50
N PRO A 69 9.30 -12.84 -1.84
CA PRO A 69 9.49 -12.88 -0.39
C PRO A 69 10.86 -12.32 0.06
N GLU A 70 11.78 -12.05 -0.88
CA GLU A 70 13.15 -11.59 -0.58
C GLU A 70 13.29 -10.05 -0.47
N ASP A 71 12.24 -9.28 -0.77
CA ASP A 71 12.26 -7.80 -0.71
C ASP A 71 11.24 -7.22 0.30
N ALA A 72 10.52 -8.10 1.00
CA ALA A 72 9.88 -7.72 2.24
C ALA A 72 10.97 -7.79 3.31
N GLY A 73 11.45 -6.63 3.77
CA GLY A 73 12.16 -6.54 5.04
C GLY A 73 11.43 -7.45 6.03
N GLY A 74 12.10 -8.53 6.42
CA GLY A 74 11.40 -9.76 6.79
C GLY A 74 10.40 -9.53 7.94
N PRO A 75 9.51 -10.49 8.24
CA PRO A 75 8.62 -10.40 9.40
C PRO A 75 9.35 -10.05 10.71
N LYS A 76 10.67 -10.29 10.78
CA LYS A 76 11.56 -9.82 11.87
C LYS A 76 11.79 -8.30 11.90
N GLU A 77 11.94 -7.62 10.78
CA GLU A 77 12.14 -6.16 10.74
C GLU A 77 10.85 -5.42 11.06
N ALA A 78 9.71 -5.85 10.51
CA ALA A 78 8.39 -5.32 10.88
C ALA A 78 8.10 -5.54 12.38
N LEU A 79 8.44 -6.71 12.93
CA LEU A 79 8.28 -7.01 14.36
C LEU A 79 9.26 -6.24 15.25
N SER A 80 10.47 -5.97 14.76
CA SER A 80 11.45 -5.13 15.47
C SER A 80 11.03 -3.66 15.48
N LEU A 81 10.44 -3.16 14.38
CA LEU A 81 9.90 -1.81 14.28
C LEU A 81 8.66 -1.65 15.18
N ALA A 82 7.77 -2.64 15.20
CA ALA A 82 6.60 -2.68 16.08
C ALA A 82 6.99 -2.72 17.56
N LYS A 83 8.02 -3.52 17.93
CA LYS A 83 8.55 -3.53 19.30
C LYS A 83 9.19 -2.19 19.69
N LYS A 84 9.86 -1.53 18.75
CA LYS A 84 10.47 -0.22 18.99
C LYS A 84 9.40 0.86 19.19
N ALA A 85 8.38 0.88 18.34
CA ALA A 85 7.23 1.77 18.47
C ALA A 85 6.45 1.52 19.77
N GLN A 86 6.25 0.25 20.16
CA GLN A 86 5.60 -0.10 21.42
C GLN A 86 6.40 0.40 22.64
N LYS A 87 7.74 0.27 22.59
CA LYS A 87 8.62 0.77 23.66
C LYS A 87 8.61 2.28 23.76
N GLU A 88 8.59 2.99 22.63
CA GLU A 88 8.50 4.45 22.58
C GLU A 88 7.13 4.94 23.09
N LEU A 89 6.03 4.26 22.74
CA LEU A 89 4.69 4.56 23.28
C LEU A 89 4.59 4.30 24.79
N CYS A 90 5.18 3.22 25.29
CA CYS A 90 5.23 2.96 26.74
C CYS A 90 6.06 4.03 27.47
N ALA A 91 7.21 4.44 26.93
CA ALA A 91 8.04 5.48 27.53
C ALA A 91 7.33 6.84 27.58
N LEU A 92 6.58 7.21 26.53
CA LEU A 92 5.75 8.42 26.51
C LEU A 92 4.59 8.35 27.51
N SER A 93 4.02 7.15 27.72
CA SER A 93 2.94 6.95 28.69
C SER A 93 3.42 7.04 30.15
N GLU A 94 4.68 6.73 30.43
CA GLU A 94 5.29 6.91 31.76
C GLU A 94 5.65 8.39 32.02
N GLU A 95 6.02 9.15 30.99
CA GLU A 95 6.27 10.59 31.09
C GLU A 95 4.98 11.41 31.27
N THR A 96 3.85 10.94 30.71
CA THR A 96 2.55 11.63 30.81
C THR A 96 1.72 11.19 32.03
N GLY A 97 2.14 10.14 32.76
CA GLY A 97 1.45 9.59 33.93
C GLY A 97 1.91 10.14 35.29
N ALA A 98 2.85 11.10 35.30
CA ALA A 98 3.37 11.71 36.52
C ALA A 98 2.77 13.08 36.85
N ASP A 99 1.70 13.50 36.17
CA ASP A 99 0.96 14.73 36.48
C ASP A 99 -0.55 14.51 36.35
N LEU A 100 -1.10 13.65 37.21
CA LEU A 100 -2.49 13.68 37.69
C LEU A 100 -2.54 13.23 39.16
#